data_AF-A0A853FT90-F1
#
_entry.id   AF-A0A853FT90-F1
#
_cell.length_a   1.000
_cell.length_b   1.000
_cell.length_c   1.000
_cell.angle_alpha   90.00
_cell.angle_beta   90.00
_cell.angle_gamma   90.00
#
_symmetry.space_group_name_H-M   'P 1'
#
loop_
_entity.id
_entity.type
_entity.pdbx_description
1 polymer ?
#
loop_
_entity_poly.entity_id
_entity_poly.type
_entity_poly.pdbx_seq_one_letter_code
_entity_poly.pdbx_strand_id
1 'polypeptide(L)'
;MPAKKPNILVIWGDDIGMWNVGAYTHGMMGETPNIDRIAKEGCIFTDHYGQPSCTAGRAAFVMGQMPVRTGMTTIGIPGSPRGIQKEDPSIAEVLKSAGYKTGQFGKNHLGDRNDFLPTAHGFDEWFGNLYHLNAEEEPEELDYPGQKDPEYKKKYGPRGVMHAWATDKDDPTDDGVFGKRGKQKIENTGPLTRKRMETFDGEVLEHTIDWLDRNKEGPFFCWFNTTAIHIFSHSPKKYIQMAVDEGRAEEDVVRAKMLEHDEQIGVLLKWLDDNNLADDTIVIYSTDNGNEMAFWPDGGYAPFRGEKGTTWEGGVRVPMLARWPGNIPAGSNCNGLQSHEDVYVTLAAAAGLTDIKEKLLKGTKLGDSALTYKVHLDGFNQLDMWTGKSKVSARKAYFYYDETELTAVRVGNWKMHIGVKKDGSWWNAKSYPSVPYIFNLRMDPMEKMDPESEEWGYIGRKFFASKLWAPTAATPYIAEHLKSLQAYPPRQAADTLSMHKALETAMHKLENASASSN
;
A
#
# COMPACT_ATOMS: atom_id res chain seq x y z
N MET A 1 28.94 -7.05 -7.03
CA MET A 1 27.95 -5.99 -6.72
C MET A 1 28.03 -4.97 -7.84
N PRO A 2 26.93 -4.37 -8.32
CA PRO A 2 27.01 -3.31 -9.31
C PRO A 2 27.84 -2.14 -8.74
N ALA A 3 28.67 -1.52 -9.58
CA ALA A 3 29.68 -0.54 -9.15
C ALA A 3 29.09 0.82 -8.70
N LYS A 4 27.77 1.02 -8.84
CA LYS A 4 27.01 2.23 -8.51
C LYS A 4 25.64 1.85 -7.91
N LYS A 5 25.10 2.69 -7.01
CA LYS A 5 23.76 2.55 -6.43
C LYS A 5 22.72 2.93 -7.49
N PRO A 6 21.69 2.10 -7.75
CA PRO A 6 20.69 2.40 -8.76
C PRO A 6 19.76 3.54 -8.31
N ASN A 7 19.13 4.22 -9.25
CA ASN A 7 17.92 4.99 -8.96
C ASN A 7 16.77 4.02 -8.67
N ILE A 8 15.76 4.52 -7.95
CA ILE A 8 14.57 3.75 -7.61
C ILE A 8 13.34 4.61 -7.95
N LEU A 9 12.49 4.09 -8.84
CA LEU A 9 11.19 4.66 -9.18
C LEU A 9 10.11 3.65 -8.83
N VAL A 10 9.28 3.97 -7.83
CA VAL A 10 8.13 3.16 -7.43
C VAL A 10 6.86 3.87 -7.90
N ILE A 11 6.02 3.15 -8.63
CA ILE A 11 4.81 3.68 -9.27
C ILE A 11 3.60 2.90 -8.75
N TRP A 12 2.68 3.58 -8.08
CA TRP A 12 1.43 3.00 -7.61
C TRP A 12 0.21 3.71 -8.19
N GLY A 13 -0.83 2.91 -8.47
CA GLY A 13 -2.22 3.36 -8.44
C GLY A 13 -2.88 3.00 -7.11
N ASP A 14 -4.20 3.12 -7.04
CA ASP A 14 -5.00 3.02 -5.81
C ASP A 14 -6.16 2.03 -6.05
N ASP A 15 -6.24 0.95 -5.28
CA ASP A 15 -7.25 -0.13 -5.46
C ASP A 15 -7.17 -0.92 -6.79
N ILE A 16 -5.98 -0.96 -7.44
CA ILE A 16 -5.82 -1.63 -8.74
C ILE A 16 -5.75 -3.17 -8.60
N GLY A 17 -6.71 -3.87 -9.19
CA GLY A 17 -6.70 -5.33 -9.29
C GLY A 17 -5.64 -5.88 -10.25
N MET A 18 -5.23 -7.14 -10.01
CA MET A 18 -4.36 -7.87 -10.96
C MET A 18 -4.99 -7.92 -12.37
N TRP A 19 -6.32 -7.97 -12.48
CA TRP A 19 -7.00 -8.12 -13.77
C TRP A 19 -7.09 -6.83 -14.57
N ASN A 20 -6.94 -5.68 -13.92
CA ASN A 20 -6.89 -4.38 -14.58
C ASN A 20 -5.60 -4.19 -15.41
N VAL A 21 -4.55 -4.97 -15.10
CA VAL A 21 -3.24 -4.87 -15.74
C VAL A 21 -3.11 -5.89 -16.87
N GLY A 22 -2.83 -5.41 -18.09
CA GLY A 22 -2.73 -6.20 -19.32
C GLY A 22 -1.72 -7.34 -19.22
N ALA A 23 -0.58 -7.14 -18.56
CA ALA A 23 0.46 -8.16 -18.42
C ALA A 23 -0.01 -9.44 -17.71
N TYR A 24 -1.05 -9.36 -16.87
CA TYR A 24 -1.62 -10.51 -16.17
C TYR A 24 -2.72 -11.23 -16.95
N THR A 25 -3.44 -10.50 -17.80
CA THR A 25 -4.69 -10.99 -18.42
C THR A 25 -4.66 -10.99 -19.94
N HIS A 26 -3.58 -10.50 -20.54
CA HIS A 26 -3.45 -10.26 -21.97
C HIS A 26 -4.58 -9.38 -22.53
N GLY A 27 -4.87 -8.29 -21.81
CA GLY A 27 -5.81 -7.25 -22.26
C GLY A 27 -7.28 -7.54 -21.97
N MET A 28 -7.62 -8.51 -21.12
CA MET A 28 -9.02 -8.88 -20.84
C MET A 28 -9.86 -7.69 -20.32
N MET A 29 -9.26 -6.81 -19.52
CA MET A 29 -9.90 -5.56 -19.06
C MET A 29 -9.37 -4.30 -19.79
N GLY A 30 -8.65 -4.48 -20.88
CA GLY A 30 -7.98 -3.42 -21.63
C GLY A 30 -6.46 -3.59 -21.63
N GLU A 31 -5.81 -3.15 -22.71
CA GLU A 31 -4.35 -3.16 -22.81
C GLU A 31 -3.74 -2.03 -21.97
N THR A 32 -2.59 -2.29 -21.36
CA THR A 32 -1.80 -1.32 -20.59
C THR A 32 -0.35 -1.36 -21.05
N PRO A 33 -0.07 -0.93 -22.29
CA PRO A 33 1.22 -1.19 -22.94
C PRO A 33 2.43 -0.65 -22.16
N ASN A 34 2.30 0.44 -21.42
CA ASN A 34 3.41 1.02 -20.66
C ASN A 34 3.63 0.28 -19.33
N ILE A 35 2.57 -0.12 -18.64
CA ILE A 35 2.66 -1.03 -17.47
C ILE A 35 3.24 -2.38 -17.92
N ASP A 36 2.75 -2.92 -19.04
CA ASP A 36 3.16 -4.21 -19.59
C ASP A 36 4.64 -4.21 -20.01
N ARG A 37 5.15 -3.05 -20.44
CA ARG A 37 6.57 -2.84 -20.72
C ARG A 37 7.44 -3.13 -19.49
N ILE A 38 7.01 -2.76 -18.28
CA ILE A 38 7.74 -3.04 -17.03
C ILE A 38 7.87 -4.55 -16.82
N ALA A 39 6.79 -5.31 -17.06
CA ALA A 39 6.80 -6.77 -16.97
C ALA A 39 7.71 -7.39 -18.04
N LYS A 40 7.58 -6.95 -19.30
CA LYS A 40 8.31 -7.48 -20.45
C LYS A 40 9.82 -7.24 -20.34
N GLU A 41 10.22 -6.08 -19.86
CA GLU A 41 11.63 -5.71 -19.66
C GLU A 41 12.19 -6.17 -18.31
N GLY A 42 11.34 -6.71 -17.43
CA GLY A 42 11.68 -7.10 -16.08
C GLY A 42 11.05 -8.44 -15.70
N CYS A 43 10.41 -8.47 -14.54
CA CYS A 43 9.68 -9.64 -14.07
C CYS A 43 8.28 -9.31 -13.55
N ILE A 44 7.40 -10.30 -13.62
CA ILE A 44 6.02 -10.26 -13.12
C ILE A 44 5.86 -11.20 -11.93
N PHE A 45 5.10 -10.78 -10.92
CA PHE A 45 4.87 -11.54 -9.70
C PHE A 45 3.41 -11.97 -9.60
N THR A 46 3.14 -13.25 -9.33
CA THR A 46 1.77 -13.77 -9.17
C THR A 46 1.33 -13.93 -7.71
N ASP A 47 2.28 -13.82 -6.78
CA ASP A 47 2.11 -14.09 -5.35
C ASP A 47 2.63 -12.92 -4.51
N HIS A 48 2.25 -11.71 -4.92
CA HIS A 48 2.52 -10.48 -4.20
C HIS A 48 1.32 -10.03 -3.38
N TYR A 49 1.57 -9.58 -2.15
CA TYR A 49 0.54 -9.23 -1.19
C TYR A 49 0.71 -7.81 -0.66
N GLY A 50 -0.35 -7.01 -0.81
CA GLY A 50 -0.56 -5.74 -0.15
C GLY A 50 -1.18 -5.90 1.22
N GLN A 51 -2.11 -5.01 1.59
CA GLN A 51 -2.88 -5.08 2.83
C GLN A 51 -4.35 -4.80 2.52
N PRO A 52 -5.33 -4.99 3.42
CA PRO A 52 -6.74 -4.83 3.05
C PRO A 52 -7.23 -3.37 2.98
N SER A 53 -6.39 -2.35 3.14
CA SER A 53 -6.81 -0.94 3.01
C SER A 53 -5.66 -0.03 2.62
N CYS A 54 -5.97 1.17 2.11
CA CYS A 54 -4.97 2.08 1.54
C CYS A 54 -3.87 2.46 2.54
N THR A 55 -4.28 2.97 3.71
CA THR A 55 -3.36 3.35 4.80
C THR A 55 -2.50 2.17 5.24
N ALA A 56 -3.07 0.97 5.37
CA ALA A 56 -2.34 -0.23 5.75
C ALA A 56 -1.35 -0.67 4.66
N GLY A 57 -1.75 -0.65 3.39
CA GLY A 57 -0.92 -1.06 2.26
C GLY A 57 0.29 -0.15 2.06
N ARG A 58 0.05 1.15 2.15
CA ARG A 58 1.08 2.20 2.10
C ARG A 58 2.02 2.12 3.30
N ALA A 59 1.49 1.93 4.50
CA ALA A 59 2.27 1.76 5.73
C ALA A 59 3.19 0.53 5.66
N ALA A 60 2.68 -0.60 5.17
CA ALA A 60 3.44 -1.83 5.02
C ALA A 60 4.66 -1.67 4.10
N PHE A 61 4.46 -1.00 2.97
CA PHE A 61 5.55 -0.70 2.04
C PHE A 61 6.54 0.30 2.62
N VAL A 62 6.05 1.46 3.06
CA VAL A 62 6.94 2.58 3.38
C VAL A 62 7.74 2.33 4.66
N MET A 63 7.21 1.56 5.63
CA MET A 63 7.90 1.26 6.89
C MET A 63 8.50 -0.15 6.95
N GLY A 64 8.19 -1.04 5.99
CA GLY A 64 8.70 -2.42 5.99
C GLY A 64 8.23 -3.27 7.18
N GLN A 65 7.20 -2.81 7.88
CA GLN A 65 6.60 -3.43 9.07
C GLN A 65 5.13 -3.75 8.77
N MET A 66 4.64 -4.87 9.29
CA MET A 66 3.22 -5.18 9.23
C MET A 66 2.42 -4.06 9.93
N PRO A 67 1.28 -3.63 9.38
CA PRO A 67 0.49 -2.52 9.93
C PRO A 67 0.09 -2.69 11.40
N VAL A 68 -0.07 -3.93 11.87
CA VAL A 68 -0.36 -4.22 13.29
C VAL A 68 0.75 -3.74 14.23
N ARG A 69 2.01 -3.62 13.76
CA ARG A 69 3.13 -3.06 14.53
C ARG A 69 3.10 -1.54 14.59
N THR A 70 2.67 -0.88 13.53
CA THR A 70 2.71 0.58 13.43
C THR A 70 1.41 1.23 13.92
N GLY A 71 0.35 0.43 14.08
CA GLY A 71 -1.01 0.88 14.40
C GLY A 71 -1.80 1.36 13.18
N MET A 72 -1.18 1.40 11.99
CA MET A 72 -1.75 1.93 10.75
C MET A 72 -2.61 0.89 10.02
N THR A 73 -3.55 0.26 10.72
CA THR A 73 -4.24 -0.96 10.23
C THR A 73 -5.53 -0.73 9.46
N THR A 74 -6.04 0.51 9.43
CA THR A 74 -7.30 0.87 8.75
C THR A 74 -7.22 2.27 8.16
N ILE A 75 -8.26 2.69 7.47
CA ILE A 75 -8.34 3.96 6.75
C ILE A 75 -8.11 5.16 7.70
N GLY A 76 -7.15 6.01 7.35
CA GLY A 76 -7.00 7.32 7.97
C GLY A 76 -8.09 8.31 7.52
N ILE A 77 -8.64 9.07 8.45
CA ILE A 77 -9.68 10.09 8.23
C ILE A 77 -9.17 11.51 8.56
N PRO A 78 -9.75 12.57 7.96
CA PRO A 78 -9.44 13.95 8.32
C PRO A 78 -9.60 14.23 9.82
N GLY A 79 -8.69 15.01 10.38
CA GLY A 79 -8.68 15.35 11.81
C GLY A 79 -8.23 14.22 12.74
N SER A 80 -7.86 13.04 12.23
CA SER A 80 -7.34 11.97 13.07
C SER A 80 -6.00 12.37 13.70
N PRO A 81 -5.83 12.22 15.03
CA PRO A 81 -4.54 12.47 15.67
C PRO A 81 -3.53 11.34 15.40
N ARG A 82 -3.91 10.30 14.66
CA ARG A 82 -3.11 9.11 14.38
C ARG A 82 -2.46 9.18 13.01
N GLY A 83 -1.28 8.61 12.90
CA GLY A 83 -0.44 8.68 11.71
C GLY A 83 0.90 7.98 11.92
N ILE A 84 1.74 8.01 10.88
CA ILE A 84 3.10 7.47 10.91
C ILE A 84 3.91 8.10 12.06
N GLN A 85 4.71 7.29 12.76
CA GLN A 85 5.48 7.73 13.92
C GLN A 85 6.97 7.81 13.56
N LYS A 86 7.67 8.83 14.07
CA LYS A 86 9.09 9.09 13.79
C LYS A 86 10.03 7.95 14.22
N GLU A 87 9.59 7.09 15.13
CA GLU A 87 10.35 5.92 15.59
C GLU A 87 10.30 4.74 14.60
N ASP A 88 9.43 4.80 13.59
CA ASP A 88 9.26 3.78 12.56
C ASP A 88 9.85 4.27 11.23
N PRO A 89 11.11 3.90 10.92
CA PRO A 89 11.85 4.54 9.84
C PRO A 89 11.27 4.20 8.48
N SER A 90 10.97 5.25 7.71
CA SER A 90 10.53 5.08 6.34
C SER A 90 11.67 4.56 5.44
N ILE A 91 11.32 3.98 4.29
CA ILE A 91 12.31 3.60 3.27
C ILE A 91 13.05 4.83 2.75
N ALA A 92 12.41 6.01 2.75
CA ALA A 92 13.08 7.26 2.40
C ALA A 92 14.17 7.62 3.41
N GLU A 93 13.92 7.51 4.72
CA GLU A 93 14.96 7.74 5.75
C GLU A 93 16.12 6.76 5.61
N VAL A 94 15.82 5.48 5.34
CA VAL A 94 16.84 4.46 5.09
C VAL A 94 17.66 4.76 3.85
N LEU A 95 17.05 5.05 2.71
CA LEU A 95 17.76 5.35 1.46
C LEU A 95 18.52 6.68 1.53
N LYS A 96 17.99 7.68 2.22
CA LYS A 96 18.67 8.96 2.46
C LYS A 96 19.96 8.78 3.25
N SER A 97 20.00 7.83 4.20
CA SER A 97 21.25 7.44 4.88
C SER A 97 22.31 6.87 3.93
N ALA A 98 21.89 6.38 2.75
CA ALA A 98 22.77 5.94 1.67
C ALA A 98 22.99 7.03 0.60
N GLY A 99 22.60 8.28 0.86
CA GLY A 99 22.84 9.43 -0.01
C GLY A 99 21.83 9.59 -1.15
N TYR A 100 20.64 8.98 -1.04
CA TYR A 100 19.58 9.18 -2.02
C TYR A 100 18.89 10.52 -1.81
N LYS A 101 18.52 11.14 -2.93
CA LYS A 101 17.49 12.20 -2.96
C LYS A 101 16.12 11.54 -3.00
N THR A 102 15.15 12.05 -2.27
CA THR A 102 13.89 11.35 -2.00
C THR A 102 12.67 12.23 -2.30
N GLY A 103 11.72 11.72 -3.08
CA GLY A 103 10.52 12.45 -3.46
C GLY A 103 9.28 11.55 -3.46
N GLN A 104 8.15 12.07 -2.99
CA GLN A 104 6.86 11.40 -3.06
C GLN A 104 5.85 12.30 -3.80
N PHE A 105 5.09 11.76 -4.74
CA PHE A 105 4.14 12.54 -5.53
C PHE A 105 2.80 11.82 -5.58
N GLY A 106 1.73 12.52 -5.20
CA GLY A 106 0.36 12.06 -5.12
C GLY A 106 -0.03 11.58 -3.72
N LYS A 107 -0.96 10.62 -3.64
CA LYS A 107 -1.64 10.23 -2.40
C LYS A 107 -0.66 9.70 -1.35
N ASN A 108 -0.75 10.22 -0.12
CA ASN A 108 0.06 9.76 1.02
C ASN A 108 -0.70 8.82 1.96
N HIS A 109 -1.77 9.32 2.60
CA HIS A 109 -2.67 8.55 3.46
C HIS A 109 -2.05 7.91 4.71
N LEU A 110 -1.04 8.57 5.29
CA LEU A 110 -0.32 8.13 6.49
C LEU A 110 -0.47 9.07 7.70
N GLY A 111 -1.44 9.99 7.67
CA GLY A 111 -1.76 10.88 8.79
C GLY A 111 -2.08 12.29 8.32
N ASP A 112 -2.80 13.03 9.18
CA ASP A 112 -3.28 14.39 8.89
C ASP A 112 -2.28 15.48 9.32
N ARG A 113 -1.66 15.32 10.49
CA ARG A 113 -0.88 16.38 11.14
C ARG A 113 0.44 16.67 10.43
N ASN A 114 0.99 17.86 10.68
CA ASN A 114 2.25 18.32 10.11
C ASN A 114 3.43 17.40 10.44
N ASP A 115 3.41 16.76 11.61
CA ASP A 115 4.41 15.77 12.02
C ASP A 115 4.25 14.40 11.34
N PHE A 116 3.22 14.19 10.53
CA PHE A 116 2.98 12.97 9.75
C PHE A 116 3.20 13.16 8.24
N LEU A 117 3.49 14.38 7.78
CA LEU A 117 3.72 14.65 6.38
C LEU A 117 5.00 13.94 5.90
N PRO A 118 5.07 13.48 4.62
CA PRO A 118 6.22 12.72 4.13
C PRO A 118 7.58 13.41 4.36
N THR A 119 7.62 14.74 4.30
CA THR A 119 8.83 15.53 4.52
C THR A 119 9.34 15.54 5.97
N ALA A 120 8.53 15.10 6.93
CA ALA A 120 8.95 14.80 8.29
C ALA A 120 9.52 13.38 8.44
N HIS A 121 9.33 12.53 7.43
CA HIS A 121 9.65 11.10 7.42
C HIS A 121 10.57 10.72 6.25
N GLY A 122 11.61 11.53 6.04
CA GLY A 122 12.72 11.22 5.15
C GLY A 122 12.63 11.82 3.75
N PHE A 123 11.43 12.04 3.21
CA PHE A 123 11.28 12.62 1.87
C PHE A 123 11.78 14.07 1.81
N ASP A 124 12.51 14.44 0.75
CA ASP A 124 12.99 15.82 0.55
C ASP A 124 11.86 16.72 0.03
N GLU A 125 10.95 16.16 -0.76
CA GLU A 125 9.85 16.88 -1.37
C GLU A 125 8.61 15.98 -1.47
N TRP A 126 7.43 16.56 -1.21
CA TRP A 126 6.14 15.91 -1.42
C TRP A 126 5.12 16.84 -2.03
N PHE A 127 4.42 16.41 -3.08
CA PHE A 127 3.23 17.07 -3.59
C PHE A 127 2.09 16.06 -3.66
N GLY A 128 0.92 16.37 -3.11
CA GLY A 128 -0.25 15.51 -3.26
C GLY A 128 -1.30 15.69 -2.17
N ASN A 129 -2.22 14.74 -2.09
CA ASN A 129 -3.33 14.75 -1.14
C ASN A 129 -3.13 13.69 -0.03
N LEU A 130 -3.88 13.84 1.06
CA LEU A 130 -3.71 13.00 2.25
C LEU A 130 -4.78 11.90 2.37
N TYR A 131 -5.86 11.95 1.60
CA TYR A 131 -7.01 11.07 1.82
C TYR A 131 -7.44 10.32 0.55
N HIS A 132 -8.42 9.45 0.73
CA HIS A 132 -9.19 8.86 -0.35
C HIS A 132 -10.14 9.90 -0.98
N LEU A 133 -10.51 9.72 -2.24
CA LEU A 133 -11.22 10.75 -3.02
C LEU A 133 -12.58 11.14 -2.41
N ASN A 134 -13.35 10.21 -1.85
CA ASN A 134 -14.63 10.57 -1.21
C ASN A 134 -14.48 11.58 -0.07
N ALA A 135 -13.48 11.44 0.81
CA ALA A 135 -13.25 12.39 1.89
C ALA A 135 -12.85 13.78 1.38
N GLU A 136 -12.26 13.86 0.19
CA GLU A 136 -11.84 15.13 -0.42
C GLU A 136 -13.04 15.86 -1.05
N GLU A 137 -14.06 15.15 -1.54
CA GLU A 137 -15.28 15.75 -2.12
C GLU A 137 -16.45 15.91 -1.13
N GLU A 138 -16.43 15.28 0.04
CA GLU A 138 -17.40 15.47 1.13
C GLU A 138 -17.73 16.97 1.38
N PRO A 139 -16.76 17.91 1.42
CA PRO A 139 -17.04 19.33 1.59
C PRO A 139 -17.86 20.00 0.48
N GLU A 140 -18.10 19.34 -0.66
CA GLU A 140 -18.95 19.81 -1.75
C GLU A 140 -20.39 19.29 -1.66
N GLU A 141 -20.68 18.37 -0.72
CA GLU A 141 -22.04 17.90 -0.47
C GLU A 141 -22.88 18.98 0.22
N LEU A 142 -24.17 19.04 -0.14
CA LEU A 142 -25.09 20.08 0.34
C LEU A 142 -25.48 19.90 1.82
N ASP A 143 -25.43 18.67 2.29
CA ASP A 143 -25.76 18.24 3.65
C ASP A 143 -24.52 18.00 4.52
N TYR A 144 -23.31 18.20 3.99
CA TYR A 144 -22.09 18.18 4.78
C TYR A 144 -22.17 19.19 5.94
N PRO A 145 -21.94 18.79 7.20
CA PRO A 145 -22.11 19.69 8.35
C PRO A 145 -21.27 20.98 8.24
N GLY A 146 -20.10 20.88 7.60
CA GLY A 146 -19.22 22.02 7.35
C GLY A 146 -19.79 23.12 6.43
N GLN A 147 -20.91 22.89 5.74
CA GLN A 147 -21.65 23.92 5.01
C GLN A 147 -22.31 24.95 5.93
N LYS A 148 -22.70 24.53 7.15
CA LYS A 148 -23.40 25.35 8.14
C LYS A 148 -22.54 25.66 9.37
N ASP A 149 -21.54 24.80 9.64
CA ASP A 149 -20.63 24.94 10.78
C ASP A 149 -19.16 25.05 10.30
N PRO A 150 -18.61 26.27 10.21
CA PRO A 150 -17.21 26.49 9.83
C PRO A 150 -16.20 25.83 10.78
N GLU A 151 -16.52 25.68 12.07
CA GLU A 151 -15.63 25.03 13.04
C GLU A 151 -15.59 23.52 12.83
N TYR A 152 -16.71 22.91 12.43
CA TYR A 152 -16.72 21.52 11.95
C TYR A 152 -15.77 21.35 10.77
N LYS A 153 -15.90 22.20 9.74
CA LYS A 153 -15.04 22.15 8.55
C LYS A 153 -13.55 22.33 8.88
N LYS A 154 -13.24 23.23 9.82
CA LYS A 154 -11.87 23.47 10.26
C LYS A 154 -11.25 22.27 10.98
N LYS A 155 -12.05 21.49 11.70
CA LYS A 155 -11.59 20.36 12.52
C LYS A 155 -11.62 19.01 11.79
N TYR A 156 -12.60 18.81 10.93
CA TYR A 156 -12.91 17.52 10.31
C TYR A 156 -12.91 17.56 8.78
N GLY A 157 -12.67 18.73 8.18
CA GLY A 157 -12.53 18.84 6.72
C GLY A 157 -11.15 18.34 6.25
N PRO A 158 -11.07 17.81 5.01
CA PRO A 158 -9.81 17.44 4.40
C PRO A 158 -8.91 18.67 4.20
N ARG A 159 -7.59 18.44 4.17
CA ARG A 159 -6.59 19.50 3.97
C ARG A 159 -6.47 19.96 2.52
N GLY A 160 -6.98 19.19 1.57
CA GLY A 160 -6.79 19.41 0.13
C GLY A 160 -5.42 18.92 -0.35
N VAL A 161 -4.91 19.57 -1.40
CA VAL A 161 -3.62 19.23 -2.02
C VAL A 161 -2.52 20.12 -1.45
N MET A 162 -1.46 19.49 -0.99
CA MET A 162 -0.33 20.14 -0.33
C MET A 162 0.96 19.96 -1.14
N HIS A 163 1.85 20.95 -1.05
CA HIS A 163 3.24 20.85 -1.49
C HIS A 163 4.15 21.14 -0.30
N ALA A 164 5.00 20.20 0.07
CA ALA A 164 5.91 20.33 1.18
C ALA A 164 7.35 20.01 0.78
N TRP A 165 8.30 20.65 1.47
CA TRP A 165 9.73 20.41 1.34
C TRP A 165 10.35 20.24 2.72
N ALA A 166 11.26 19.28 2.86
CA ALA A 166 12.10 19.20 4.04
C ALA A 166 13.08 20.39 4.06
N THR A 167 13.39 20.90 5.25
CA THR A 167 14.32 22.02 5.43
C THR A 167 15.25 21.77 6.62
N ASP A 168 16.41 22.42 6.65
CA ASP A 168 17.29 22.35 7.82
C ASP A 168 16.87 23.28 8.95
N LYS A 169 16.01 24.26 8.63
CA LYS A 169 15.55 25.30 9.56
C LYS A 169 14.22 24.92 10.18
N ASP A 170 14.19 24.88 11.50
CA ASP A 170 12.94 24.72 12.25
C ASP A 170 12.02 25.94 12.04
N ASP A 171 10.80 25.69 11.58
CA ASP A 171 9.69 26.64 11.57
C ASP A 171 8.82 26.37 12.82
N PRO A 172 8.84 27.29 13.81
CA PRO A 172 8.11 27.11 15.06
C PRO A 172 6.60 27.35 14.91
N THR A 173 6.12 27.73 13.72
CA THR A 173 4.70 28.00 13.45
C THR A 173 3.85 26.77 13.78
N ASP A 174 2.82 26.99 14.59
CA ASP A 174 1.81 25.99 14.94
C ASP A 174 0.52 26.31 14.18
N ASP A 175 0.12 25.42 13.26
CA ASP A 175 -1.10 25.57 12.45
C ASP A 175 -2.37 25.19 13.24
N GLY A 176 -2.26 25.00 14.56
CA GLY A 176 -3.36 24.69 15.47
C GLY A 176 -3.77 23.23 15.37
N VAL A 177 -4.75 22.93 14.52
CA VAL A 177 -5.29 21.56 14.36
C VAL A 177 -4.20 20.60 13.85
N PHE A 178 -3.37 21.10 12.93
CA PHE A 178 -2.32 20.31 12.28
C PHE A 178 -0.99 20.30 13.06
N GLY A 179 -0.87 21.08 14.14
CA GLY A 179 0.33 21.18 14.96
C GLY A 179 1.48 21.95 14.32
N LYS A 180 2.66 21.83 14.91
CA LYS A 180 3.88 22.53 14.49
C LYS A 180 4.39 22.05 13.14
N ARG A 181 4.83 22.97 12.28
CA ARG A 181 5.45 22.66 10.98
C ARG A 181 6.80 21.98 11.12
N GLY A 182 7.62 22.45 12.06
CA GLY A 182 8.96 21.92 12.29
C GLY A 182 9.88 22.18 11.11
N LYS A 183 10.74 21.21 10.78
CA LYS A 183 11.76 21.29 9.72
C LYS A 183 11.20 21.11 8.31
N GLN A 184 10.13 21.84 8.00
CA GLN A 184 9.39 21.71 6.75
C GLN A 184 8.91 23.08 6.26
N LYS A 185 8.91 23.27 4.95
CA LYS A 185 8.12 24.30 4.28
C LYS A 185 6.85 23.62 3.76
N ILE A 186 5.68 24.17 4.05
CA ILE A 186 4.39 23.58 3.70
C ILE A 186 3.52 24.64 3.00
N GLU A 187 3.01 24.31 1.82
CA GLU A 187 2.09 25.11 1.03
C GLU A 187 0.80 24.33 0.78
N ASN A 188 -0.34 24.96 1.04
CA ASN A 188 -1.66 24.43 0.69
C ASN A 188 -2.06 25.02 -0.67
N THR A 189 -2.20 24.18 -1.68
CA THR A 189 -2.53 24.59 -3.06
C THR A 189 -4.04 24.67 -3.32
N GLY A 190 -4.85 24.42 -2.28
CA GLY A 190 -6.31 24.44 -2.33
C GLY A 190 -6.93 23.05 -2.25
N PRO A 191 -8.27 22.99 -2.16
CA PRO A 191 -9.01 21.73 -2.05
C PRO A 191 -8.85 20.85 -3.30
N LEU A 192 -8.91 19.54 -3.11
CA LEU A 192 -9.07 18.57 -4.18
C LEU A 192 -10.56 18.42 -4.49
N THR A 193 -11.14 19.41 -5.17
CA THR A 193 -12.56 19.37 -5.56
C THR A 193 -12.83 18.30 -6.62
N ARG A 194 -14.08 17.85 -6.78
CA ARG A 194 -14.55 16.99 -7.89
C ARG A 194 -14.03 17.49 -9.23
N LYS A 195 -14.07 18.81 -9.44
CA LYS A 195 -13.56 19.43 -10.67
C LYS A 195 -12.03 19.30 -10.83
N ARG A 196 -11.27 19.45 -9.75
CA ARG A 196 -9.81 19.28 -9.77
C ARG A 196 -9.39 17.81 -9.88
N MET A 197 -10.17 16.88 -9.34
CA MET A 197 -9.95 15.43 -9.47
C MET A 197 -9.92 14.98 -10.93
N GLU A 198 -10.62 15.68 -11.83
CA GLU A 198 -10.52 15.43 -13.27
C GLU A 198 -9.07 15.51 -13.77
N THR A 199 -8.21 16.36 -13.23
CA THR A 199 -6.85 16.60 -13.76
C THR A 199 -5.74 16.37 -12.74
N PHE A 200 -6.07 15.97 -11.52
CA PHE A 200 -5.14 15.91 -10.39
C PHE A 200 -3.93 15.00 -10.65
N ASP A 201 -4.14 13.78 -11.18
CA ASP A 201 -3.03 12.88 -11.47
C ASP A 201 -2.06 13.46 -12.53
N GLY A 202 -2.54 14.36 -13.40
CA GLY A 202 -1.72 15.15 -14.31
C GLY A 202 -0.83 16.17 -13.59
N GLU A 203 -1.35 16.86 -12.57
CA GLU A 203 -0.54 17.73 -11.69
C GLU A 203 0.54 16.92 -10.96
N VAL A 204 0.19 15.72 -10.47
CA VAL A 204 1.13 14.81 -9.82
C VAL A 204 2.27 14.44 -10.77
N LEU A 205 1.96 14.11 -12.04
CA LEU A 205 2.98 13.81 -13.05
C LEU A 205 3.88 15.02 -13.34
N GLU A 206 3.31 16.22 -13.51
CA GLU A 206 4.08 17.45 -13.77
C GLU A 206 5.10 17.71 -12.66
N HIS A 207 4.66 17.69 -11.39
CA HIS A 207 5.55 17.85 -10.24
C HIS A 207 6.61 16.75 -10.12
N THR A 208 6.26 15.52 -10.52
CA THR A 208 7.19 14.39 -10.53
C THR A 208 8.31 14.61 -11.55
N ILE A 209 7.97 15.01 -12.78
CA ILE A 209 8.95 15.25 -13.84
C ILE A 209 9.86 16.44 -13.49
N ASP A 210 9.30 17.55 -12.99
CA ASP A 210 10.12 18.69 -12.53
C ASP A 210 11.13 18.25 -11.45
N TRP A 211 10.68 17.47 -10.47
CA TRP A 211 11.57 16.96 -9.43
C TRP A 211 12.64 16.03 -10.00
N LEU A 212 12.28 15.11 -10.89
CA LEU A 212 13.23 14.21 -11.53
C LEU A 212 14.28 14.99 -12.33
N ASP A 213 13.91 16.03 -13.07
CA ASP A 213 14.84 16.88 -13.82
C ASP A 213 15.85 17.60 -12.91
N ARG A 214 15.41 18.07 -11.74
CA ARG A 214 16.29 18.68 -10.73
C ARG A 214 17.19 17.66 -10.03
N ASN A 215 16.80 16.38 -9.98
CA ASN A 215 17.42 15.37 -9.14
C ASN A 215 18.05 14.19 -9.90
N LYS A 216 18.11 14.26 -11.23
CA LYS A 216 18.68 13.20 -12.12
C LYS A 216 20.16 12.89 -11.91
N GLU A 217 20.91 13.80 -11.29
CA GLU A 217 22.30 13.59 -10.92
C GLU A 217 22.41 12.90 -9.55
N GLY A 218 23.04 11.71 -9.54
CA GLY A 218 23.16 10.86 -8.35
C GLY A 218 21.94 9.94 -8.14
N PRO A 219 21.95 9.08 -7.10
CA PRO A 219 20.86 8.17 -6.84
C PRO A 219 19.62 8.91 -6.31
N PHE A 220 18.45 8.62 -6.89
CA PHE A 220 17.17 9.12 -6.40
C PHE A 220 16.22 7.97 -6.01
N PHE A 221 15.30 8.27 -5.10
CA PHE A 221 14.13 7.46 -4.76
C PHE A 221 12.88 8.31 -4.99
N CYS A 222 12.10 7.94 -5.99
CA CYS A 222 10.84 8.58 -6.33
C CYS A 222 9.69 7.60 -6.07
N TRP A 223 8.68 8.04 -5.33
CA TRP A 223 7.44 7.30 -5.12
C TRP A 223 6.27 8.06 -5.74
N PHE A 224 5.88 7.65 -6.95
CA PHE A 224 4.78 8.21 -7.72
C PHE A 224 3.49 7.45 -7.45
N ASN A 225 2.55 8.08 -6.76
CA ASN A 225 1.34 7.50 -6.18
C ASN A 225 0.08 8.22 -6.66
N THR A 226 -0.42 7.82 -7.81
CA THR A 226 -1.66 8.41 -8.35
C THR A 226 -2.89 7.99 -7.54
N THR A 227 -4.01 8.63 -7.84
CA THR A 227 -5.35 8.28 -7.32
C THR A 227 -6.10 7.34 -8.27
N ALA A 228 -5.43 6.82 -9.29
CA ALA A 228 -6.03 6.01 -10.34
C ALA A 228 -6.76 4.78 -9.79
N ILE A 229 -8.05 4.66 -10.16
CA ILE A 229 -9.05 3.63 -9.80
C ILE A 229 -9.56 3.68 -8.36
N HIS A 230 -9.12 4.62 -7.52
CA HIS A 230 -9.89 4.84 -6.29
C HIS A 230 -11.32 5.23 -6.65
N ILE A 231 -12.30 4.66 -5.96
CA ILE A 231 -13.71 5.02 -6.14
C ILE A 231 -13.93 6.53 -5.94
N PHE A 232 -15.02 7.04 -6.49
CA PHE A 232 -15.26 8.46 -6.76
C PHE A 232 -14.26 9.00 -7.79
N SER A 233 -14.01 8.22 -8.84
CA SER A 233 -13.10 8.62 -9.92
C SER A 233 -13.75 9.64 -10.85
N HIS A 234 -13.11 10.80 -10.96
CA HIS A 234 -13.45 11.83 -11.94
C HIS A 234 -12.42 11.78 -13.07
N SER A 235 -12.79 11.22 -14.22
CA SER A 235 -11.89 11.08 -15.37
C SER A 235 -12.05 12.24 -16.36
N PRO A 236 -10.95 12.73 -16.98
CA PRO A 236 -11.04 13.60 -18.15
C PRO A 236 -11.89 12.99 -19.25
N LYS A 237 -12.70 13.82 -19.92
CA LYS A 237 -13.51 13.40 -21.08
C LYS A 237 -12.69 12.73 -22.19
N LYS A 238 -11.42 13.10 -22.36
CA LYS A 238 -10.48 12.45 -23.30
C LYS A 238 -10.43 10.94 -23.04
N TYR A 239 -10.20 10.52 -21.80
CA TYR A 239 -10.01 9.12 -21.46
C TYR A 239 -11.31 8.33 -21.41
N ILE A 240 -12.41 8.99 -21.01
CA ILE A 240 -13.76 8.40 -21.14
C ILE A 240 -14.05 8.11 -22.61
N GLN A 241 -13.81 9.06 -23.51
CA GLN A 241 -14.02 8.85 -24.95
C GLN A 241 -13.10 7.74 -25.49
N MET A 242 -11.83 7.68 -25.07
CA MET A 242 -10.94 6.59 -25.46
C MET A 242 -11.47 5.22 -25.02
N ALA A 243 -12.02 5.09 -23.81
CA ALA A 243 -12.66 3.85 -23.36
C ALA A 243 -13.91 3.51 -24.19
N VAL A 244 -14.74 4.51 -24.51
CA VAL A 244 -15.91 4.33 -25.39
C VAL A 244 -15.49 3.92 -26.80
N ASP A 245 -14.40 4.45 -27.32
CA ASP A 245 -13.84 4.09 -28.63
C ASP A 245 -13.31 2.64 -28.67
N GLU A 246 -12.98 2.06 -27.50
CA GLU A 246 -12.72 0.60 -27.34
C GLU A 246 -14.01 -0.25 -27.33
N GLY A 247 -15.19 0.38 -27.40
CA GLY A 247 -16.50 -0.28 -27.35
C GLY A 247 -17.07 -0.46 -25.94
N ARG A 248 -16.58 0.32 -24.95
CA ARG A 248 -17.07 0.26 -23.56
C ARG A 248 -18.19 1.26 -23.31
N ALA A 249 -18.86 1.08 -22.17
CA ALA A 249 -19.85 2.04 -21.67
C ALA A 249 -19.15 3.33 -21.20
N GLU A 250 -19.84 4.48 -21.29
CA GLU A 250 -19.34 5.76 -20.78
C GLU A 250 -19.06 5.71 -19.27
N GLU A 251 -19.79 4.85 -18.56
CA GLU A 251 -19.67 4.59 -17.13
C GLU A 251 -18.49 3.70 -16.74
N ASP A 252 -17.72 3.15 -17.70
CA ASP A 252 -16.48 2.40 -17.42
C ASP A 252 -15.31 3.37 -17.09
N VAL A 253 -15.50 4.12 -16.02
CA VAL A 253 -14.53 5.08 -15.48
C VAL A 253 -13.25 4.40 -15.00
N VAL A 254 -13.31 3.12 -14.64
CA VAL A 254 -12.14 2.28 -14.33
C VAL A 254 -11.22 2.18 -15.54
N ARG A 255 -11.76 1.84 -16.72
CA ARG A 255 -10.94 1.81 -17.94
C ARG A 255 -10.40 3.19 -18.27
N ALA A 256 -11.22 4.24 -18.17
CA ALA A 256 -10.78 5.60 -18.42
C ALA A 256 -9.57 5.98 -17.53
N LYS A 257 -9.62 5.67 -16.23
CA LYS A 257 -8.49 5.88 -15.32
C LYS A 257 -7.29 4.99 -15.62
N MET A 258 -7.49 3.74 -16.04
CA MET A 258 -6.36 2.89 -16.47
C MET A 258 -5.66 3.41 -17.71
N LEU A 259 -6.39 3.99 -18.67
CA LEU A 259 -5.81 4.62 -19.86
C LEU A 259 -4.97 5.85 -19.48
N GLU A 260 -5.50 6.69 -18.59
CA GLU A 260 -4.76 7.84 -18.05
C GLU A 260 -3.48 7.41 -17.31
N HIS A 261 -3.61 6.45 -16.40
CA HIS A 261 -2.50 5.97 -15.58
C HIS A 261 -1.41 5.30 -16.41
N ASP A 262 -1.78 4.46 -17.39
CA ASP A 262 -0.81 3.84 -18.31
C ASP A 262 -0.10 4.90 -19.17
N GLU A 263 -0.79 5.92 -19.67
CA GLU A 263 -0.17 7.05 -20.41
C GLU A 263 0.87 7.77 -19.53
N GLN A 264 0.55 8.06 -18.27
CA GLN A 264 1.46 8.72 -17.31
C GLN A 264 2.70 7.86 -17.03
N ILE A 265 2.53 6.55 -16.89
CA ILE A 265 3.66 5.61 -16.74
C ILE A 265 4.53 5.64 -17.99
N GLY A 266 3.93 5.70 -19.18
CA GLY A 266 4.65 5.88 -20.44
C GLY A 266 5.55 7.11 -20.43
N VAL A 267 5.07 8.24 -19.90
CA VAL A 267 5.87 9.48 -19.74
C VAL A 267 7.06 9.26 -18.83
N LEU A 268 6.87 8.63 -17.66
CA LEU A 268 7.96 8.35 -16.71
C LEU A 268 9.01 7.39 -17.29
N LEU A 269 8.58 6.31 -17.95
CA LEU A 269 9.49 5.36 -18.59
C LEU A 269 10.26 6.01 -19.73
N LYS A 270 9.60 6.85 -20.53
CA LYS A 270 10.25 7.61 -21.59
C LYS A 270 11.26 8.62 -21.02
N TRP A 271 10.94 9.29 -19.91
CA TRP A 271 11.89 10.21 -19.26
C TRP A 271 13.18 9.50 -18.83
N LEU A 272 13.08 8.27 -18.30
CA LEU A 272 14.24 7.44 -17.99
C LEU A 272 15.06 7.08 -19.23
N ASP A 273 14.40 6.77 -20.34
CA ASP A 273 15.07 6.46 -21.61
C ASP A 273 15.78 7.70 -22.18
N ASP A 274 15.09 8.84 -22.26
CA ASP A 274 15.60 10.10 -22.83
C ASP A 274 16.80 10.65 -22.04
N ASN A 275 16.86 10.40 -20.73
CA ASN A 275 17.97 10.82 -19.87
C ASN A 275 19.07 9.75 -19.71
N ASN A 276 18.98 8.61 -20.41
CA ASN A 276 19.93 7.49 -20.31
C ASN A 276 20.05 6.91 -18.88
N LEU A 277 18.94 6.90 -18.14
CA LEU A 277 18.88 6.40 -16.76
C LEU A 277 18.20 5.03 -16.64
N ALA A 278 17.60 4.52 -17.73
CA ALA A 278 16.83 3.27 -17.71
C ALA A 278 17.63 2.06 -17.18
N ASP A 279 18.88 1.90 -17.59
CA ASP A 279 19.73 0.77 -17.18
C ASP A 279 20.19 0.84 -15.72
N ASP A 280 20.21 2.03 -15.13
CA ASP A 280 20.63 2.30 -13.75
C ASP A 280 19.44 2.56 -12.83
N THR A 281 18.21 2.21 -13.24
CA THR A 281 16.99 2.48 -12.47
C THR A 281 16.18 1.20 -12.23
N ILE A 282 15.88 0.92 -10.96
CA ILE A 282 14.87 -0.05 -10.58
C ILE A 282 13.50 0.62 -10.71
N VAL A 283 12.63 0.07 -11.56
CA VAL A 283 11.23 0.50 -11.66
C VAL A 283 10.33 -0.56 -11.05
N ILE A 284 9.47 -0.16 -10.13
CA ILE A 284 8.45 -1.00 -9.49
C ILE A 284 7.07 -0.48 -9.85
N TYR A 285 6.16 -1.37 -10.24
CA TYR A 285 4.73 -1.07 -10.35
C TYR A 285 3.93 -1.93 -9.38
N SER A 286 3.04 -1.34 -8.59
CA SER A 286 2.14 -2.04 -7.66
C SER A 286 0.91 -1.18 -7.33
N THR A 287 0.13 -1.60 -6.33
CA THR A 287 -0.90 -0.79 -5.67
C THR A 287 -0.93 -1.13 -4.18
N ASP A 288 -1.76 -0.47 -3.37
CA ASP A 288 -1.85 -0.66 -1.92
C ASP A 288 -2.69 -1.87 -1.47
N ASN A 289 -3.80 -2.12 -2.15
CA ASN A 289 -4.76 -3.20 -1.86
C ASN A 289 -5.51 -3.66 -3.12
N GLY A 290 -6.38 -4.67 -2.99
CA GLY A 290 -7.23 -5.13 -4.10
C GLY A 290 -8.41 -4.18 -4.40
N ASN A 291 -9.23 -4.52 -5.41
CA ASN A 291 -10.36 -3.69 -5.86
C ASN A 291 -11.40 -3.42 -4.76
N GLU A 292 -12.00 -2.24 -4.79
CA GLU A 292 -13.17 -1.90 -3.98
C GLU A 292 -14.48 -2.20 -4.74
N MET A 293 -14.85 -3.48 -4.86
CA MET A 293 -15.98 -3.90 -5.71
C MET A 293 -17.36 -3.41 -5.25
N ALA A 294 -17.49 -2.93 -4.01
CA ALA A 294 -18.74 -2.48 -3.41
C ALA A 294 -19.43 -1.35 -4.19
N PHE A 295 -18.71 -0.59 -5.01
CA PHE A 295 -19.22 0.58 -5.73
C PHE A 295 -19.12 0.42 -7.25
N TRP A 296 -19.76 -0.61 -7.81
CA TRP A 296 -19.85 -0.77 -9.26
C TRP A 296 -20.71 0.35 -9.90
N PRO A 297 -20.29 0.95 -11.02
CA PRO A 297 -19.18 0.55 -11.89
C PRO A 297 -17.78 1.07 -11.51
N ASP A 298 -17.68 2.07 -10.62
CA ASP A 298 -16.44 2.82 -10.33
C ASP A 298 -15.34 2.00 -9.65
N GLY A 299 -15.71 1.04 -8.79
CA GLY A 299 -14.78 0.09 -8.16
C GLY A 299 -14.35 -1.08 -9.05
N GLY A 300 -14.94 -1.16 -10.26
CA GLY A 300 -14.70 -2.22 -11.22
C GLY A 300 -15.18 -3.60 -10.76
N TYR A 301 -14.54 -4.63 -11.28
CA TYR A 301 -14.82 -6.03 -10.97
C TYR A 301 -13.53 -6.83 -10.98
N ALA A 302 -13.44 -7.86 -10.13
CA ALA A 302 -12.30 -8.76 -10.07
C ALA A 302 -12.75 -10.21 -9.85
N PRO A 303 -12.00 -11.21 -10.38
CA PRO A 303 -12.40 -12.62 -10.28
C PRO A 303 -11.96 -13.30 -8.98
N PHE A 304 -10.91 -12.81 -8.32
CA PHE A 304 -10.51 -13.33 -7.02
C PHE A 304 -11.63 -13.09 -6.00
N ARG A 305 -11.80 -14.02 -5.06
CA ARG A 305 -12.80 -13.87 -4.01
C ARG A 305 -12.45 -12.70 -3.11
N GLY A 306 -13.48 -11.94 -2.77
CA GLY A 306 -13.44 -10.81 -1.87
C GLY A 306 -12.84 -9.54 -2.46
N GLU A 307 -12.94 -8.46 -1.71
CA GLU A 307 -12.59 -7.11 -2.12
C GLU A 307 -11.70 -6.42 -1.06
N LYS A 308 -11.32 -5.17 -1.31
CA LYS A 308 -10.75 -4.23 -0.32
C LYS A 308 -11.50 -4.35 1.01
N GLY A 309 -10.76 -4.29 2.11
CA GLY A 309 -11.31 -4.47 3.46
C GLY A 309 -11.53 -5.93 3.87
N THR A 310 -11.11 -6.90 3.05
CA THR A 310 -11.14 -8.33 3.38
C THR A 310 -9.77 -8.98 3.24
N THR A 311 -9.58 -10.15 3.86
CA THR A 311 -8.35 -10.94 3.78
C THR A 311 -8.44 -12.14 2.82
N TRP A 312 -9.49 -12.17 2.00
CA TRP A 312 -9.55 -13.03 0.81
C TRP A 312 -8.56 -12.54 -0.25
N GLU A 313 -8.15 -13.40 -1.19
CA GLU A 313 -7.13 -13.07 -2.19
C GLU A 313 -7.46 -11.79 -2.96
N GLY A 314 -8.73 -11.52 -3.27
CA GLY A 314 -9.14 -10.32 -4.00
C GLY A 314 -9.00 -9.01 -3.22
N GLY A 315 -8.84 -9.06 -1.89
CA GLY A 315 -8.58 -7.87 -1.07
C GLY A 315 -7.11 -7.55 -0.84
N VAL A 316 -6.22 -8.53 -1.00
CA VAL A 316 -4.80 -8.41 -0.58
C VAL A 316 -3.79 -8.89 -1.61
N ARG A 317 -4.16 -9.71 -2.59
CA ARG A 317 -3.25 -10.08 -3.69
C ARG A 317 -3.31 -8.96 -4.74
N VAL A 318 -2.17 -8.34 -5.00
CA VAL A 318 -2.08 -7.14 -5.83
C VAL A 318 -1.08 -7.34 -6.97
N PRO A 319 -1.22 -6.63 -8.11
CA PRO A 319 -0.23 -6.64 -9.17
C PRO A 319 1.13 -6.15 -8.64
N MET A 320 2.21 -6.74 -9.14
CA MET A 320 3.57 -6.32 -8.87
C MET A 320 4.46 -6.65 -10.05
N LEU A 321 5.15 -5.63 -10.56
CA LEU A 321 6.13 -5.74 -11.64
C LEU A 321 7.44 -5.09 -11.17
N ALA A 322 8.57 -5.66 -11.56
CA ALA A 322 9.88 -5.07 -11.28
C ALA A 322 10.80 -5.12 -12.50
N ARG A 323 11.36 -3.98 -12.88
CA ARG A 323 12.31 -3.84 -13.98
C ARG A 323 13.64 -3.31 -13.47
N TRP A 324 14.72 -4.00 -13.80
CA TRP A 324 16.09 -3.51 -13.58
C TRP A 324 17.01 -4.11 -14.65
N PRO A 325 17.22 -3.40 -15.78
CA PRO A 325 17.97 -3.94 -16.91
C PRO A 325 19.36 -4.43 -16.51
N GLY A 326 19.80 -5.54 -17.12
CA GLY A 326 21.06 -6.21 -16.79
C GLY A 326 21.12 -6.93 -15.43
N ASN A 327 20.11 -6.79 -14.57
CA ASN A 327 20.06 -7.40 -13.24
C ASN A 327 18.88 -8.35 -13.06
N ILE A 328 17.67 -7.92 -13.44
CA ILE A 328 16.47 -8.75 -13.48
C ILE A 328 16.35 -9.36 -14.89
N PRO A 329 16.22 -10.69 -15.03
CA PRO A 329 16.01 -11.31 -16.34
C PRO A 329 14.68 -10.84 -16.97
N ALA A 330 14.76 -10.21 -18.14
CA ALA A 330 13.59 -9.68 -18.85
C ALA A 330 12.57 -10.79 -19.20
N GLY A 331 11.28 -10.50 -19.04
CA GLY A 331 10.18 -11.42 -19.31
C GLY A 331 10.10 -12.61 -18.35
N SER A 332 10.71 -12.50 -17.16
CA SER A 332 10.73 -13.60 -16.19
C SER A 332 9.55 -13.55 -15.21
N ASN A 333 9.29 -14.67 -14.55
CA ASN A 333 8.21 -14.81 -13.57
C ASN A 333 8.78 -15.07 -12.17
N CYS A 334 8.33 -14.30 -11.18
CA CYS A 334 8.67 -14.44 -9.77
C CYS A 334 7.45 -14.90 -8.96
N ASN A 335 7.19 -16.21 -8.94
CA ASN A 335 6.00 -16.80 -8.30
C ASN A 335 6.22 -17.22 -6.83
N GLY A 336 7.31 -16.76 -6.21
CA GLY A 336 7.54 -16.94 -4.78
C GLY A 336 6.70 -15.97 -3.96
N LEU A 337 6.30 -16.38 -2.75
CA LEU A 337 5.53 -15.55 -1.84
C LEU A 337 6.27 -14.25 -1.52
N GLN A 338 5.65 -13.09 -1.74
CA GLN A 338 6.23 -11.77 -1.46
C GLN A 338 5.17 -10.83 -0.91
N SER A 339 5.55 -9.84 -0.12
CA SER A 339 4.63 -8.77 0.31
C SER A 339 5.25 -7.38 0.22
N HIS A 340 4.47 -6.32 0.45
CA HIS A 340 4.95 -4.93 0.46
C HIS A 340 6.14 -4.72 1.39
N GLU A 341 6.14 -5.37 2.56
CA GLU A 341 7.23 -5.26 3.52
C GLU A 341 8.56 -5.80 2.94
N ASP A 342 8.51 -6.80 2.05
CA ASP A 342 9.70 -7.33 1.38
C ASP A 342 10.31 -6.31 0.42
N VAL A 343 9.48 -5.49 -0.24
CA VAL A 343 9.95 -4.49 -1.21
C VAL A 343 10.84 -3.47 -0.50
N TYR A 344 10.47 -3.03 0.71
CA TYR A 344 11.33 -2.18 1.56
C TYR A 344 12.73 -2.77 1.73
N VAL A 345 12.81 -4.01 2.20
CA VAL A 345 14.10 -4.66 2.53
C VAL A 345 14.90 -4.95 1.26
N THR A 346 14.22 -5.28 0.18
CA THR A 346 14.84 -5.58 -1.12
C THR A 346 15.42 -4.31 -1.76
N LEU A 347 14.71 -3.19 -1.74
CA LEU A 347 15.20 -1.90 -2.24
C LEU A 347 16.37 -1.37 -1.40
N ALA A 348 16.29 -1.49 -0.07
CA ALA A 348 17.42 -1.14 0.81
C ALA A 348 18.66 -1.99 0.49
N ALA A 349 18.49 -3.30 0.29
CA ALA A 349 19.59 -4.17 -0.12
C ALA A 349 20.16 -3.81 -1.51
N ALA A 350 19.31 -3.43 -2.46
CA ALA A 350 19.74 -2.97 -3.78
C ALA A 350 20.57 -1.68 -3.71
N ALA A 351 20.25 -0.81 -2.74
CA ALA A 351 21.01 0.38 -2.41
C ALA A 351 22.32 0.11 -1.64
N GLY A 352 22.63 -1.16 -1.34
CA GLY A 352 23.82 -1.61 -0.62
C GLY A 352 23.64 -1.74 0.90
N LEU A 353 22.44 -1.55 1.43
CA LEU A 353 22.12 -1.68 2.85
C LEU A 353 21.63 -3.10 3.18
N THR A 354 22.45 -4.10 2.91
CA THR A 354 22.06 -5.52 2.96
C THR A 354 21.77 -6.06 4.37
N ASP A 355 22.19 -5.36 5.42
CA ASP A 355 22.05 -5.74 6.83
C ASP A 355 21.09 -4.82 7.62
N ILE A 356 20.25 -4.06 6.91
CA ILE A 356 19.38 -3.05 7.52
C ILE A 356 18.39 -3.66 8.52
N LYS A 357 17.87 -4.85 8.23
CA LYS A 357 16.92 -5.57 9.09
C LYS A 357 17.57 -5.94 10.42
N GLU A 358 18.78 -6.49 10.39
CA GLU A 358 19.53 -6.88 11.59
C GLU A 358 19.94 -5.66 12.42
N LYS A 359 20.31 -4.56 11.76
CA LYS A 359 20.66 -3.30 12.43
C LYS A 359 19.47 -2.67 13.13
N LEU A 360 18.33 -2.54 12.45
CA LEU A 360 17.11 -1.98 13.02
C LEU A 360 16.56 -2.84 14.16
N LEU A 361 16.69 -4.17 14.07
CA LEU A 361 16.30 -5.07 15.15
C LEU A 361 17.13 -4.82 16.43
N LYS A 362 18.44 -4.55 16.29
CA LYS A 362 19.33 -4.29 17.44
C LYS A 362 19.24 -2.86 17.96
N GLY A 363 18.74 -1.93 17.15
CA GLY A 363 18.82 -0.50 17.39
C GLY A 363 19.99 0.10 16.61
N THR A 364 19.72 1.04 15.71
CA THR A 364 20.75 1.73 14.94
C THR A 364 20.36 3.17 14.63
N LYS A 365 21.34 4.00 14.28
CA LYS A 365 21.09 5.33 13.70
C LYS A 365 21.13 5.23 12.18
N LEU A 366 20.28 6.01 11.53
CA LEU A 366 20.27 6.15 10.07
C LEU A 366 20.90 7.50 9.72
N GLY A 367 22.07 7.49 9.10
CA GLY A 367 22.83 8.70 8.77
C GLY A 367 23.05 9.58 10.01
N ASP A 368 22.72 10.86 9.89
CA ASP A 368 22.83 11.86 10.96
C ASP A 368 21.56 11.99 11.82
N SER A 369 20.63 11.03 11.74
CA SER A 369 19.40 11.08 12.53
C SER A 369 19.70 11.17 14.03
N ALA A 370 18.94 12.03 14.71
CA ALA A 370 18.98 12.15 16.17
C ALA A 370 18.40 10.92 16.87
N LEU A 371 17.56 10.15 16.18
CA LEU A 371 16.90 8.97 16.71
C LEU A 371 17.76 7.72 16.55
N THR A 372 17.69 6.85 17.55
CA THR A 372 18.09 5.44 17.41
C THR A 372 16.84 4.65 17.11
N TYR A 373 16.71 4.16 15.88
CA TYR A 373 15.58 3.36 15.43
C TYR A 373 15.76 1.92 15.89
N LYS A 374 14.77 1.40 16.60
CA LYS A 374 14.72 0.02 17.05
C LYS A 374 13.34 -0.57 16.73
N VAL A 375 13.27 -1.29 15.62
CA VAL A 375 12.04 -1.82 15.04
C VAL A 375 12.24 -3.23 14.50
N HIS A 376 11.14 -3.95 14.29
CA HIS A 376 11.15 -5.28 13.70
C HIS A 376 10.59 -5.21 12.27
N LEU A 377 11.47 -5.15 11.26
CA LEU A 377 11.04 -5.26 9.87
C LEU A 377 10.51 -6.68 9.60
N ASP A 378 9.32 -6.77 9.01
CA ASP A 378 8.68 -8.04 8.66
C ASP A 378 9.02 -8.50 7.24
N GLY A 379 9.65 -7.63 6.45
CA GLY A 379 10.15 -7.92 5.11
C GLY A 379 11.38 -8.83 5.08
N PHE A 380 11.60 -9.47 3.94
CA PHE A 380 12.79 -10.24 3.61
C PHE A 380 13.41 -9.69 2.32
N ASN A 381 14.73 -9.80 2.19
CA ASN A 381 15.42 -9.43 0.96
C ASN A 381 15.12 -10.47 -0.14
N GLN A 382 14.49 -10.03 -1.22
CA GLN A 382 14.06 -10.86 -2.35
C GLN A 382 14.98 -10.74 -3.57
N LEU A 383 16.13 -10.06 -3.48
CA LEU A 383 17.02 -9.82 -4.62
C LEU A 383 17.46 -11.10 -5.35
N ASP A 384 17.72 -12.19 -4.63
CA ASP A 384 18.09 -13.45 -5.28
C ASP A 384 16.94 -14.03 -6.11
N MET A 385 15.69 -13.83 -5.69
CA MET A 385 14.52 -14.19 -6.47
C MET A 385 14.34 -13.26 -7.68
N TRP A 386 14.46 -11.94 -7.48
CA TRP A 386 14.30 -10.93 -8.54
C TRP A 386 15.34 -11.12 -9.65
N THR A 387 16.59 -11.37 -9.27
CA THR A 387 17.73 -11.52 -10.21
C THR A 387 17.87 -12.93 -10.78
N GLY A 388 16.94 -13.83 -10.47
CA GLY A 388 16.93 -15.21 -10.99
C GLY A 388 17.99 -16.14 -10.41
N LYS A 389 18.73 -15.71 -9.37
CA LYS A 389 19.70 -16.56 -8.65
C LYS A 389 19.02 -17.66 -7.84
N SER A 390 17.78 -17.43 -7.41
CA SER A 390 16.93 -18.40 -6.72
C SER A 390 15.54 -18.41 -7.32
N LYS A 391 14.91 -19.58 -7.39
CA LYS A 391 13.46 -19.71 -7.68
C LYS A 391 12.61 -19.73 -6.42
N VAL A 392 13.24 -19.71 -5.25
CA VAL A 392 12.61 -19.82 -3.93
C VAL A 392 12.63 -18.45 -3.27
N SER A 393 11.45 -17.99 -2.85
CA SER A 393 11.31 -16.77 -2.05
C SER A 393 11.98 -16.94 -0.68
N ALA A 394 12.58 -15.86 -0.16
CA ALA A 394 13.06 -15.81 1.21
C ALA A 394 11.91 -15.88 2.23
N ARG A 395 10.69 -15.48 1.84
CA ARG A 395 9.49 -15.52 2.67
C ARG A 395 8.81 -16.89 2.59
N LYS A 396 8.58 -17.49 3.75
CA LYS A 396 7.93 -18.81 3.89
C LYS A 396 6.49 -18.74 4.36
N ALA A 397 6.15 -17.66 5.08
CA ALA A 397 4.83 -17.44 5.63
C ALA A 397 4.39 -15.97 5.47
N TYR A 398 3.09 -15.76 5.46
CA TYR A 398 2.46 -14.45 5.42
C TYR A 398 1.21 -14.45 6.32
N PHE A 399 0.99 -13.35 7.02
CA PHE A 399 -0.04 -13.20 8.05
C PHE A 399 -1.03 -12.14 7.58
N TYR A 400 -2.31 -12.47 7.58
CA TYR A 400 -3.36 -11.61 7.07
C TYR A 400 -4.11 -11.02 8.26
N TYR A 401 -4.08 -9.69 8.36
CA TYR A 401 -4.78 -8.96 9.40
C TYR A 401 -5.97 -8.23 8.79
N ASP A 402 -7.11 -8.30 9.48
CA ASP A 402 -8.23 -7.39 9.25
C ASP A 402 -8.27 -6.44 10.46
N GLU A 403 -7.85 -5.20 10.23
CA GLU A 403 -7.46 -4.25 11.27
C GLU A 403 -6.38 -4.86 12.18
N THR A 404 -6.68 -5.09 13.46
CA THR A 404 -5.78 -5.67 14.46
C THR A 404 -5.94 -7.16 14.65
N GLU A 405 -6.89 -7.80 13.96
CA GLU A 405 -7.22 -9.22 14.14
C GLU A 405 -6.54 -10.08 13.08
N LEU A 406 -5.75 -11.07 13.51
CA LEU A 406 -5.16 -12.07 12.62
C LEU A 406 -6.27 -12.99 12.11
N THR A 407 -6.66 -12.82 10.84
CA THR A 407 -7.78 -13.55 10.24
C THR A 407 -7.34 -14.70 9.34
N ALA A 408 -6.12 -14.67 8.78
CA ALA A 408 -5.59 -15.81 8.05
C ALA A 408 -4.06 -15.92 8.17
N VAL A 409 -3.54 -17.10 7.83
CA VAL A 409 -2.10 -17.37 7.71
C VAL A 409 -1.85 -18.20 6.46
N ARG A 410 -0.85 -17.81 5.66
CA ARG A 410 -0.35 -18.59 4.53
C ARG A 410 1.02 -19.15 4.87
N VAL A 411 1.23 -20.45 4.65
CA VAL A 411 2.54 -21.13 4.71
C VAL A 411 2.75 -21.90 3.42
N GLY A 412 3.76 -21.49 2.63
CA GLY A 412 3.94 -22.02 1.28
C GLY A 412 2.69 -21.81 0.42
N ASN A 413 2.09 -22.89 -0.07
CA ASN A 413 0.88 -22.83 -0.92
C ASN A 413 -0.44 -22.95 -0.13
N TRP A 414 -0.38 -23.17 1.19
CA TRP A 414 -1.57 -23.39 2.01
C TRP A 414 -1.95 -22.11 2.75
N LYS A 415 -3.19 -21.66 2.59
CA LYS A 415 -3.77 -20.53 3.32
C LYS A 415 -4.88 -21.05 4.24
N MET A 416 -4.83 -20.62 5.48
CA MET A 416 -5.78 -21.01 6.52
C MET A 416 -6.47 -19.77 7.07
N HIS A 417 -7.78 -19.67 6.89
CA HIS A 417 -8.59 -18.58 7.47
C HIS A 417 -9.09 -18.97 8.85
N ILE A 418 -8.62 -18.24 9.85
CA ILE A 418 -9.06 -18.28 11.26
C ILE A 418 -10.36 -17.51 11.43
N GLY A 419 -10.52 -16.42 10.69
CA GLY A 419 -11.75 -15.64 10.62
C GLY A 419 -11.99 -15.17 9.19
N VAL A 420 -13.26 -15.05 8.79
CA VAL A 420 -13.65 -14.63 7.45
C VAL A 420 -14.81 -13.65 7.49
N LYS A 421 -14.80 -12.67 6.59
CA LYS A 421 -16.02 -11.97 6.18
C LYS A 421 -16.68 -12.79 5.08
N LYS A 422 -17.82 -13.42 5.40
CA LYS A 422 -18.55 -14.26 4.43
C LYS A 422 -18.89 -13.46 3.17
N ASP A 423 -19.03 -14.14 2.04
CA ASP A 423 -19.25 -13.56 0.71
C ASP A 423 -18.16 -12.60 0.19
N GLY A 424 -17.14 -12.29 1.00
CA GLY A 424 -16.01 -11.47 0.59
C GLY A 424 -16.29 -9.97 0.51
N SER A 425 -17.34 -9.47 1.16
CA SER A 425 -17.56 -8.03 1.24
C SER A 425 -16.89 -7.39 2.46
N TRP A 426 -16.37 -6.16 2.30
CA TRP A 426 -15.88 -5.34 3.41
C TRP A 426 -16.94 -5.19 4.51
N TRP A 427 -18.18 -4.93 4.11
CA TRP A 427 -19.31 -4.58 4.98
C TRP A 427 -19.83 -5.73 5.82
N ASN A 428 -19.43 -6.97 5.50
CA ASN A 428 -19.92 -8.14 6.19
C ASN A 428 -19.28 -8.34 7.56
N ALA A 429 -20.06 -8.91 8.48
CA ALA A 429 -19.57 -9.30 9.79
C ALA A 429 -18.48 -10.37 9.67
N LYS A 430 -17.49 -10.31 10.57
CA LYS A 430 -16.49 -11.36 10.71
C LYS A 430 -17.12 -12.59 11.37
N SER A 431 -16.78 -13.76 10.86
CA SER A 431 -17.14 -15.06 11.44
C SER A 431 -15.87 -15.85 11.75
N TYR A 432 -15.86 -16.55 12.88
CA TYR A 432 -14.71 -17.30 13.38
C TYR A 432 -15.06 -18.78 13.47
N PRO A 433 -14.81 -19.58 12.41
CA PRO A 433 -15.12 -21.00 12.43
C PRO A 433 -14.24 -21.74 13.47
N SER A 434 -14.80 -22.74 14.14
CA SER A 434 -14.05 -23.55 15.12
C SER A 434 -12.88 -24.33 14.50
N VAL A 435 -12.95 -24.58 13.19
CA VAL A 435 -11.83 -25.13 12.41
C VAL A 435 -11.57 -24.17 11.25
N PRO A 436 -10.32 -23.73 11.03
CA PRO A 436 -9.99 -22.81 9.94
C PRO A 436 -10.42 -23.32 8.57
N TYR A 437 -10.82 -22.43 7.67
CA TYR A 437 -10.94 -22.81 6.25
C TYR A 437 -9.55 -23.04 5.68
N ILE A 438 -9.36 -24.05 4.84
CA ILE A 438 -8.05 -24.45 4.32
C ILE A 438 -8.08 -24.45 2.79
N PHE A 439 -7.26 -23.61 2.18
CA PHE A 439 -7.13 -23.51 0.73
C PHE A 439 -5.69 -23.84 0.32
N ASN A 440 -5.53 -24.57 -0.78
CA ASN A 440 -4.27 -24.63 -1.49
C ASN A 440 -4.33 -23.65 -2.68
N LEU A 441 -3.64 -22.52 -2.59
CA LEU A 441 -3.74 -21.43 -3.56
C LEU A 441 -3.15 -21.74 -4.94
N ARG A 442 -2.55 -22.90 -5.14
CA ARG A 442 -2.17 -23.41 -6.47
C ARG A 442 -3.27 -24.27 -7.09
N MET A 443 -4.06 -24.94 -6.26
CA MET A 443 -5.21 -25.74 -6.69
C MET A 443 -6.47 -24.90 -6.82
N ASP A 444 -6.66 -23.94 -5.92
CA ASP A 444 -7.82 -23.06 -5.83
C ASP A 444 -7.35 -21.62 -5.51
N PRO A 445 -6.83 -20.89 -6.50
CA PRO A 445 -6.35 -19.52 -6.32
C PRO A 445 -7.47 -18.50 -6.07
N MET A 446 -8.73 -18.87 -6.35
CA MET A 446 -9.91 -18.02 -6.18
C MET A 446 -10.65 -18.30 -4.88
N GLU A 447 -10.15 -19.23 -4.04
CA GLU A 447 -10.72 -19.59 -2.74
C GLU A 447 -12.22 -19.94 -2.82
N LYS A 448 -12.57 -20.73 -3.85
CA LYS A 448 -13.96 -21.10 -4.12
C LYS A 448 -14.42 -22.33 -3.36
N MET A 449 -13.56 -23.29 -3.03
CA MET A 449 -13.95 -24.52 -2.32
C MET A 449 -13.83 -24.34 -0.81
N ASP A 450 -14.96 -24.06 -0.16
CA ASP A 450 -15.06 -23.86 1.29
C ASP A 450 -16.21 -24.70 1.92
N PRO A 451 -16.44 -24.61 3.23
CA PRO A 451 -17.53 -25.35 3.88
C PRO A 451 -18.96 -25.00 3.47
N GLU A 452 -19.16 -23.91 2.72
CA GLU A 452 -20.47 -23.46 2.24
C GLU A 452 -20.70 -23.83 0.76
N SER A 453 -19.67 -24.34 0.08
CA SER A 453 -19.70 -24.73 -1.32
C SER A 453 -20.49 -26.03 -1.54
N GLU A 454 -21.10 -26.20 -2.72
CA GLU A 454 -21.83 -27.41 -3.09
C GLU A 454 -20.94 -28.67 -3.01
N GLU A 455 -19.68 -28.53 -3.39
CA GLU A 455 -18.66 -29.58 -3.39
C GLU A 455 -18.21 -30.01 -1.97
N TRP A 456 -18.65 -29.29 -0.92
CA TRP A 456 -18.39 -29.61 0.48
C TRP A 456 -19.07 -30.89 0.98
N GLY A 457 -19.75 -31.64 0.10
CA GLY A 457 -20.28 -32.97 0.38
C GLY A 457 -19.23 -33.98 0.90
N TYR A 458 -19.31 -35.24 0.49
CA TYR A 458 -18.36 -36.24 0.99
C TYR A 458 -16.90 -35.95 0.56
N ILE A 459 -16.71 -35.53 -0.70
CA ILE A 459 -15.38 -35.33 -1.28
C ILE A 459 -14.65 -34.14 -0.65
N GLY A 460 -15.29 -32.97 -0.54
CA GLY A 460 -14.70 -31.78 0.10
C GLY A 460 -14.28 -32.05 1.55
N ARG A 461 -15.17 -32.66 2.35
CA ARG A 461 -14.85 -33.04 3.74
C ARG A 461 -13.73 -34.08 3.83
N LYS A 462 -13.68 -35.06 2.93
CA LYS A 462 -12.58 -36.04 2.88
C LYS A 462 -11.25 -35.38 2.55
N PHE A 463 -11.23 -34.47 1.57
CA PHE A 463 -10.04 -33.68 1.25
C PHE A 463 -9.60 -32.88 2.48
N PHE A 464 -10.50 -32.08 3.05
CA PHE A 464 -10.23 -31.26 4.22
C PHE A 464 -9.66 -32.07 5.40
N ALA A 465 -10.30 -33.20 5.75
CA ALA A 465 -9.84 -34.08 6.82
C ALA A 465 -8.40 -34.59 6.56
N SER A 466 -8.04 -34.86 5.30
CA SER A 466 -6.68 -35.26 4.92
C SER A 466 -5.64 -34.13 5.00
N LYS A 467 -6.08 -32.87 5.15
CA LYS A 467 -5.24 -31.66 5.19
C LYS A 467 -5.24 -30.96 6.54
N LEU A 468 -5.83 -31.55 7.58
CA LEU A 468 -5.79 -31.01 8.95
C LEU A 468 -4.37 -30.86 9.53
N TRP A 469 -3.36 -31.44 8.89
CA TRP A 469 -1.95 -31.18 9.20
C TRP A 469 -1.51 -29.74 8.85
N ALA A 470 -2.18 -29.04 7.93
CA ALA A 470 -1.75 -27.72 7.47
C ALA A 470 -1.82 -26.64 8.57
N PRO A 471 -2.92 -26.52 9.36
CA PRO A 471 -2.92 -25.70 10.57
C PRO A 471 -1.80 -26.06 11.56
N THR A 472 -1.54 -27.36 11.79
CA THR A 472 -0.45 -27.81 12.66
C THR A 472 0.92 -27.36 12.17
N ALA A 473 1.15 -27.39 10.84
CA ALA A 473 2.38 -26.94 10.22
C ALA A 473 2.57 -25.41 10.30
N ALA A 474 1.49 -24.64 10.47
CA ALA A 474 1.55 -23.19 10.65
C ALA A 474 1.82 -22.76 12.09
N THR A 475 1.57 -23.62 13.09
CA THR A 475 1.75 -23.29 14.51
C THR A 475 3.11 -22.70 14.86
N PRO A 476 4.26 -23.22 14.36
CA PRO A 476 5.56 -22.63 14.67
C PRO A 476 5.72 -21.19 14.13
N TYR A 477 5.20 -20.92 12.94
CA TYR A 477 5.24 -19.58 12.33
C TYR A 477 4.36 -18.60 13.11
N ILE A 478 3.16 -19.02 13.53
CA ILE A 478 2.26 -18.21 14.36
C ILE A 478 2.93 -17.91 15.71
N ALA A 479 3.53 -18.91 16.35
CA ALA A 479 4.20 -18.73 17.63
C ALA A 479 5.39 -17.76 17.53
N GLU A 480 6.22 -17.87 16.48
CA GLU A 480 7.33 -16.95 16.22
C GLU A 480 6.83 -15.52 15.98
N HIS A 481 5.78 -15.36 15.17
CA HIS A 481 5.15 -14.07 14.90
C HIS A 481 4.60 -13.42 16.17
N LEU A 482 3.81 -14.14 16.98
CA LEU A 482 3.28 -13.63 18.23
C LEU A 482 4.38 -13.28 19.23
N LYS A 483 5.45 -14.10 19.32
CA LYS A 483 6.61 -13.78 20.15
C LYS A 483 7.31 -12.50 19.68
N SER A 484 7.41 -12.28 18.38
CA SER A 484 7.98 -11.05 17.83
C SER A 484 7.12 -9.82 18.13
N LEU A 485 5.78 -9.94 18.14
CA LEU A 485 4.87 -8.87 18.55
C LEU A 485 4.95 -8.60 20.06
N GLN A 486 5.22 -9.59 20.89
CA GLN A 486 5.50 -9.37 22.31
C GLN A 486 6.82 -8.63 22.53
N ALA A 487 7.86 -8.97 21.77
CA ALA A 487 9.17 -8.32 21.87
C ALA A 487 9.17 -6.90 21.27
N TYR A 488 8.33 -6.66 20.26
CA TYR A 488 8.15 -5.39 19.56
C TYR A 488 6.65 -5.09 19.47
N PRO A 489 6.05 -4.58 20.56
CA PRO A 489 4.62 -4.31 20.62
C PRO A 489 4.20 -3.20 19.65
N PRO A 490 2.91 -3.12 19.30
CA PRO A 490 2.38 -2.05 18.47
C PRO A 490 2.80 -0.67 18.99
N ARG A 491 3.28 0.18 18.09
CA ARG A 491 3.73 1.55 18.34
C ARG A 491 2.64 2.40 18.98
N GLN A 492 1.42 2.24 18.49
CA GLN A 492 0.23 2.98 18.91
C GLN A 492 -1.00 2.09 18.75
N ALA A 493 -2.10 2.50 19.38
CA ALA A 493 -3.41 1.87 19.16
C ALA A 493 -3.91 2.15 17.74
N ALA A 494 -4.62 1.18 17.16
CA ALA A 494 -5.19 1.30 15.82
C ALA A 494 -6.58 1.95 15.82
N ASP A 495 -6.90 2.64 14.72
CA ASP A 495 -8.27 3.10 14.41
C ASP A 495 -9.15 1.88 14.10
N THR A 496 -10.46 2.05 14.17
CA THR A 496 -11.42 1.03 13.71
C THR A 496 -12.62 1.72 13.09
N LEU A 497 -13.12 1.16 11.99
CA LEU A 497 -14.38 1.59 11.38
C LEU A 497 -15.59 0.96 12.08
N SER A 498 -15.37 -0.05 12.92
CA SER A 498 -16.44 -0.66 13.71
C SER A 498 -16.77 0.21 14.91
N MET A 499 -17.91 0.90 14.84
CA MET A 499 -18.45 1.65 15.98
C MET A 499 -18.63 0.76 17.21
N HIS A 500 -19.00 -0.52 17.02
CA HIS A 500 -19.15 -1.47 18.11
C HIS A 500 -17.81 -1.71 18.84
N LYS A 501 -16.73 -2.02 18.10
CA LYS A 501 -15.40 -2.18 18.69
C LYS A 501 -14.89 -0.91 19.36
N ALA A 502 -15.17 0.26 18.76
CA ALA A 502 -14.80 1.54 19.33
C ALA A 502 -15.49 1.78 20.68
N LEU A 503 -16.80 1.48 20.76
CA LEU A 503 -17.58 1.56 21.99
C LEU A 503 -17.09 0.56 23.04
N GLU A 504 -16.86 -0.71 22.69
CA GLU A 504 -16.32 -1.72 23.60
C GLU A 504 -14.95 -1.30 24.17
N THR A 505 -14.06 -0.81 23.31
CA THR A 505 -12.73 -0.31 23.73
C THR A 505 -12.86 0.87 24.69
N ALA A 506 -13.78 1.81 24.40
CA ALA A 506 -14.04 2.95 25.27
C ALA A 506 -14.63 2.51 26.62
N MET A 507 -15.60 1.59 26.61
CA MET A 507 -16.21 1.03 27.84
C MET A 507 -15.18 0.28 28.69
N HIS A 508 -14.35 -0.56 28.08
CA HIS A 508 -13.29 -1.28 28.79
C HIS A 508 -12.26 -0.31 29.42
N LYS A 509 -11.95 0.82 28.76
CA LYS A 509 -11.10 1.87 29.37
C LYS A 509 -11.77 2.54 30.57
N LEU A 510 -13.08 2.80 30.51
CA LEU A 510 -13.84 3.38 31.63
C LEU A 510 -13.89 2.42 32.83
N GLU A 511 -14.14 1.13 32.57
CA GLU A 511 -14.13 0.08 33.61
C GLU A 511 -12.75 -0.04 34.27
N ASN A 512 -11.66 -0.07 33.49
CA ASN A 512 -10.32 -0.16 34.04
C ASN A 512 -9.87 1.12 34.78
N ALA A 513 -10.29 2.30 34.34
CA ALA A 513 -10.03 3.55 35.07
C ALA A 513 -10.73 3.56 36.44
N SER A 514 -11.93 2.99 36.53
CA SER A 514 -12.65 2.81 37.80
C SER A 514 -12.05 1.72 38.70
N ALA A 515 -11.36 0.72 38.13
CA ALA A 515 -10.66 -0.31 38.89
C ALA A 515 -9.31 0.17 39.47
N SER A 516 -8.68 1.18 38.88
CA SER A 516 -7.44 1.80 39.40
C SER A 516 -7.66 2.84 40.50
N SER A 517 -8.91 3.09 40.91
CA SER A 517 -9.29 4.06 41.95
C SER A 517 -9.82 3.43 43.24
N ASN A 518 -9.63 2.11 43.43
CA ASN A 518 -9.97 1.39 44.66
C ASN A 518 -8.74 0.81 45.36
#